data_AF-A0A2V0QIJ3-F1
#
_entry.id   AF-A0A2V0QIJ3-F1
#
_cell.length_a   1.000
_cell.length_b   1.000
_cell.length_c   1.000
_cell.angle_alpha   90.00
_cell.angle_beta   90.00
_cell.angle_gamma   90.00
#
_symmetry.space_group_name_H-M   'P 1'
#
loop_
_entity.id
_entity.type
_entity.pdbx_description
1 polymer ?
#
loop_
_entity_poly.entity_id
_entity_poly.type
_entity_poly.pdbx_seq_one_letter_code
_entity_poly.pdbx_strand_id
1 'polypeptide(L)'
;MISMEMLGKIRRMYFRDKLSLHQIAKRIGLSRNTIRKWVRAPEATQPAYQRCATFNKLSPFHETLEQALKADLFRPKHNRRSANLCWWRWSWYLNREV
;
A
#
# COMPACT_ATOMS: atom_id res chain seq x y z
N MET A 1 -12.45 3.66 4.78
CA MET A 1 -11.78 4.62 3.87
C MET A 1 -12.59 5.92 3.90
N ILE A 2 -11.96 7.10 4.03
CA ILE A 2 -12.68 8.38 4.08
C ILE A 2 -12.96 8.84 2.65
N SER A 3 -14.20 9.20 2.34
CA SER A 3 -14.58 9.75 1.04
C SER A 3 -14.22 11.24 0.92
N MET A 4 -14.02 11.71 -0.31
CA MET A 4 -13.66 13.10 -0.60
C MET A 4 -14.69 14.11 -0.05
N GLU A 5 -15.97 13.76 -0.15
CA GLU A 5 -17.07 14.57 0.38
C GLU A 5 -16.99 14.77 1.89
N MET A 6 -16.61 13.71 2.61
CA MET A 6 -16.52 13.73 4.07
C MET A 6 -15.33 14.56 4.53
N LEU A 7 -14.21 14.52 3.81
CA LEU A 7 -13.03 15.35 4.03
C LEU A 7 -13.36 16.85 3.83
N GLY A 8 -14.09 17.17 2.76
CA GLY A 8 -14.56 18.53 2.50
C GLY A 8 -15.55 19.04 3.56
N LYS A 9 -16.41 18.17 4.11
CA LYS A 9 -17.30 18.52 5.24
C LYS A 9 -16.49 18.82 6.51
N ILE A 10 -15.49 18.00 6.84
CA ILE A 10 -14.59 18.22 7.99
C ILE A 10 -13.88 19.58 7.88
N ARG A 11 -13.30 19.87 6.71
CA ARG A 11 -12.60 21.14 6.48
C ARG A 11 -13.54 22.34 6.59
N ARG A 12 -14.74 22.28 6.00
CA ARG A 12 -15.75 23.35 6.13
C ARG A 12 -16.12 23.62 7.59
N MET A 13 -16.38 22.57 8.37
CA MET A 13 -16.66 22.71 9.81
C MET A 13 -15.51 23.31 10.60
N TYR A 14 -14.26 23.05 10.22
CA TYR A 14 -13.08 23.59 10.92
C TYR A 14 -12.75 25.03 10.49
N PHE A 15 -12.73 25.32 9.20
CA PHE A 15 -12.31 26.63 8.66
C PHE A 15 -13.44 27.67 8.64
N ARG A 16 -14.67 27.28 8.27
CA ARG A 16 -15.81 28.20 8.19
C ARG A 16 -16.50 28.34 9.53
N ASP A 17 -16.89 27.21 10.13
CA ASP A 17 -17.69 27.22 11.36
C ASP A 17 -16.83 27.35 12.63
N LYS A 18 -15.49 27.31 12.49
CA LYS A 18 -14.50 27.39 13.59
C LYS A 18 -14.79 26.43 14.75
N LEU A 19 -15.36 25.27 14.44
CA LEU A 19 -15.72 24.27 15.45
C LEU A 19 -14.47 23.58 16.01
N SER A 20 -14.51 23.23 17.30
CA SER A 20 -13.41 22.51 17.91
C SER A 20 -13.30 21.09 17.33
N LEU A 21 -12.08 20.55 17.27
CA LEU A 21 -11.82 19.18 16.79
C LEU A 21 -12.69 18.12 17.51
N HIS A 22 -13.07 18.38 18.77
CA HIS A 22 -13.90 17.48 19.57
C HIS A 22 -15.38 17.53 19.13
N GLN A 23 -15.91 18.71 18.84
CA GLN A 23 -17.27 18.86 18.31
C GLN A 23 -17.41 18.22 16.93
N ILE A 24 -16.39 18.35 16.08
CA ILE A 24 -16.34 17.71 14.76
C ILE A 24 -16.32 16.17 14.92
N ALA A 25 -15.55 15.65 15.88
CA ALA A 25 -15.51 14.21 16.16
C ALA A 25 -16.89 13.67 16.59
N LYS A 26 -17.61 14.38 17.47
CA LYS A 26 -18.93 13.96 17.95
C LYS A 26 -19.99 13.95 16.84
N ARG A 27 -19.89 14.86 15.86
CA ARG A 27 -20.86 14.95 14.74
C ARG A 27 -20.63 13.90 13.66
N ILE A 28 -19.38 13.57 13.36
CA ILE A 28 -19.02 12.69 12.23
C ILE A 28 -18.76 11.25 12.70
N GLY A 29 -18.53 11.04 13.99
CA GLY A 29 -18.22 9.71 14.54
C GLY A 29 -16.79 9.23 14.21
N LEU A 30 -15.90 10.14 13.82
CA LEU A 30 -14.50 9.83 13.54
C LEU A 30 -13.60 10.17 14.73
N SER A 31 -12.50 9.43 14.87
CA SER A 31 -11.54 9.71 15.93
C SER A 31 -10.93 11.11 15.77
N ARG A 32 -10.70 11.79 16.91
CA ARG A 32 -10.02 13.09 16.94
C ARG A 32 -8.67 13.06 16.25
N ASN A 33 -7.95 11.94 16.34
CA ASN A 33 -6.63 11.78 15.72
C ASN A 33 -6.71 11.79 14.19
N THR A 34 -7.73 11.14 13.64
CA THR A 34 -8.02 11.13 12.21
C THR A 34 -8.32 12.55 11.73
N ILE A 35 -9.24 13.26 12.40
CA ILE A 35 -9.60 14.65 12.05
C ILE A 35 -8.37 15.57 12.14
N ARG A 36 -7.56 15.45 13.20
CA ARG A 36 -6.35 16.26 13.38
C ARG A 36 -5.34 16.04 12.24
N LYS A 37 -5.14 14.79 11.82
CA LYS A 37 -4.26 14.44 10.69
C LYS A 37 -4.76 15.08 9.39
N TRP A 38 -6.07 15.03 9.13
CA TRP A 38 -6.67 15.53 7.90
C TRP A 38 -6.79 17.05 7.83
N VAL A 39 -7.03 17.72 8.96
CA VAL A 39 -7.04 19.19 9.03
C VAL A 39 -5.64 19.77 8.76
N ARG A 40 -4.58 19.08 9.20
CA ARG A 40 -3.18 19.49 8.95
C ARG A 40 -2.68 19.13 7.55
N ALA A 41 -3.31 18.15 6.88
CA ALA A 41 -2.86 17.70 5.57
C ALA A 41 -3.21 18.72 4.45
N PRO A 42 -2.29 18.95 3.49
CA PRO A 42 -2.55 19.83 2.35
C PRO A 42 -3.69 19.30 1.48
N GLU A 43 -4.46 20.23 0.91
CA GLU A 43 -5.81 20.02 0.33
C GLU A 43 -5.89 19.00 -0.80
N ALA A 44 -4.78 18.75 -1.50
CA ALA A 44 -4.74 17.87 -2.68
C ALA A 44 -4.37 16.40 -2.38
N THR A 45 -4.08 16.03 -1.13
CA THR A 45 -3.58 14.68 -0.86
C THR A 45 -4.73 13.71 -0.65
N GLN A 46 -5.09 12.99 -1.71
CA GLN A 46 -6.04 11.88 -1.60
C GLN A 46 -5.51 10.83 -0.60
N PRO A 47 -6.38 10.21 0.22
CA PRO A 47 -6.04 9.00 0.96
C PRO A 47 -5.75 7.85 0.00
N ALA A 48 -4.56 7.86 -0.60
CA ALA A 48 -4.03 6.71 -1.31
C ALA A 48 -3.49 5.73 -0.28
N TYR A 49 -3.93 4.47 -0.36
CA TYR A 49 -3.36 3.41 0.45
C TYR A 49 -1.91 3.19 -0.01
N GLN A 50 -0.96 3.67 0.78
CA GLN A 50 0.45 3.38 0.59
C GLN A 50 0.86 2.33 1.62
N ARG A 51 1.23 1.13 1.15
CA ARG A 51 2.02 0.24 2.00
C ARG A 51 3.44 0.78 2.02
N CYS A 52 3.89 1.20 3.20
CA CYS A 52 5.32 1.36 3.41
C CYS A 52 5.97 -0.01 3.15
N ALA A 53 6.98 -0.04 2.29
CA ALA A 53 7.80 -1.23 2.06
C ALA A 53 8.44 -1.60 3.40
N THR A 54 7.81 -2.52 4.11
CA THR A 54 8.31 -3.09 5.35
C THR A 54 9.23 -4.23 4.99
N PHE A 55 10.24 -4.48 5.83
CA PHE A 55 11.08 -5.66 5.70
C PHE A 55 10.17 -6.89 5.73
N ASN A 56 10.02 -7.54 4.59
CA ASN A 56 9.18 -8.71 4.43
C ASN A 56 10.09 -9.92 4.37
N LYS A 57 9.58 -11.12 4.68
CA LYS A 57 10.39 -12.36 4.63
C LYS A 57 10.99 -12.63 3.23
N LEU A 58 10.44 -11.98 2.21
CA LEU A 58 10.86 -12.04 0.81
C LEU A 58 11.89 -10.96 0.43
N SER A 59 12.18 -10.00 1.32
CA SER A 59 13.17 -8.95 1.08
C SER A 59 14.56 -9.50 0.73
N PRO A 60 15.08 -10.58 1.39
CA PRO A 60 16.37 -11.17 1.01
C PRO A 60 16.38 -11.84 -0.37
N PHE A 61 15.22 -12.26 -0.87
CA PHE A 61 15.10 -13.00 -2.13
C PHE A 61 14.72 -12.10 -3.32
N HIS A 62 14.60 -10.79 -3.10
CA HIS A 62 14.14 -9.85 -4.11
C HIS A 62 15.04 -9.83 -5.35
N GLU A 63 16.35 -9.71 -5.13
CA GLU A 63 17.34 -9.67 -6.22
C GLU A 63 17.34 -10.96 -7.04
N THR A 64 17.22 -12.09 -6.35
CA THR A 64 17.18 -13.42 -6.93
C THR A 64 15.93 -13.63 -7.79
N LEU A 65 14.76 -13.17 -7.30
CA LEU A 65 13.51 -13.22 -8.04
C LEU A 65 13.54 -12.32 -9.27
N GLU A 66 14.13 -11.12 -9.17
CA GLU A 66 14.30 -10.23 -10.33
C GLU A 66 15.18 -10.85 -11.41
N GLN A 67 16.30 -11.47 -11.04
CA GLN A 67 17.20 -12.14 -11.98
C GLN A 67 16.49 -13.30 -12.69
N ALA A 68 15.72 -14.10 -11.95
CA ALA A 68 14.93 -15.20 -12.52
C ALA A 68 13.87 -14.69 -13.51
N LEU A 69 13.16 -13.62 -13.16
CA LEU A 69 12.17 -12.99 -14.03
C LEU A 69 12.82 -12.41 -15.30
N LYS A 70 13.97 -11.74 -15.18
CA LYS A 70 14.74 -11.23 -16.33
C LYS A 70 15.15 -12.38 -17.26
N ALA A 71 15.66 -13.48 -16.71
CA ALA A 71 16.04 -14.66 -17.49
C ALA A 71 14.86 -15.29 -18.24
N ASP A 72 13.66 -15.30 -17.63
CA ASP A 72 12.47 -15.86 -18.26
C ASP A 72 11.83 -14.93 -19.32
N LEU A 73 12.04 -13.61 -19.24
CA LEU A 73 11.59 -12.67 -20.28
C LEU A 73 12.24 -12.94 -21.64
N PHE A 74 13.50 -13.41 -21.64
CA PHE A 74 14.23 -13.78 -22.85
C PHE A 74 13.75 -15.09 -23.49
N ARG A 75 12.88 -15.86 -22.81
CA ARG A 75 12.31 -17.08 -23.39
C ARG A 75 11.19 -16.71 -24.40
N PRO A 76 11.08 -17.45 -25.52
CA PRO A 76 9.98 -17.26 -26.47
C PRO A 76 8.63 -17.53 -25.78
N LYS A 77 7.57 -16.84 -26.20
CA LYS A 77 6.26 -16.76 -25.49
C LYS A 77 5.65 -18.11 -25.12
N HIS A 78 5.87 -19.15 -25.93
CA HIS A 78 5.39 -20.51 -25.69
C HIS A 78 6.22 -21.27 -24.62
N ASN A 79 7.45 -20.84 -24.36
CA ASN A 79 8.36 -21.40 -23.35
C ASN A 79 8.51 -20.51 -22.11
N ARG A 80 7.75 -19.41 -22.01
CA ARG A 80 7.71 -18.60 -20.79
C ARG A 80 7.07 -19.43 -19.69
N ARG A 81 7.83 -19.64 -18.62
CA ARG A 81 7.37 -20.44 -17.49
C ARG A 81 6.40 -19.61 -16.64
N SER A 82 5.39 -20.26 -16.10
CA SER A 82 4.53 -19.65 -15.08
C SER A 82 5.30 -19.53 -13.77
N ALA A 83 4.91 -18.57 -12.92
CA ALA A 83 5.53 -18.34 -11.62
C ALA A 83 5.58 -19.64 -10.78
N ASN A 84 4.53 -20.47 -10.87
CA ASN A 84 4.49 -21.78 -10.23
C ASN A 84 5.60 -22.71 -10.74
N LEU A 85 5.78 -22.85 -12.06
CA LEU A 85 6.78 -23.77 -12.61
C LEU A 85 8.21 -23.32 -12.29
N CYS A 86 8.46 -22.02 -12.25
CA CYS A 86 9.75 -21.49 -11.78
C CYS A 86 9.97 -21.75 -10.30
N TRP A 87 8.93 -21.59 -9.47
CA TRP A 87 8.99 -21.91 -8.05
C TRP A 87 9.23 -23.40 -7.79
N TRP A 88 8.54 -24.30 -8.50
CA TRP A 88 8.76 -25.75 -8.42
C TRP A 88 10.19 -26.12 -8.78
N ARG A 89 10.75 -25.50 -9.83
CA ARG A 89 12.13 -25.77 -10.22
C ARG A 89 13.13 -25.20 -9.23
N TRP A 90 12.90 -24.00 -8.70
CA TRP A 90 13.72 -23.39 -7.65
C TRP A 90 13.69 -24.20 -6.36
N SER A 91 12.52 -24.71 -5.96
CA SER A 91 12.36 -25.61 -4.81
C SER A 91 13.12 -26.93 -5.01
N TRP A 92 13.17 -27.44 -6.24
CA TRP A 92 13.96 -28.63 -6.56
C TRP A 92 15.46 -28.37 -6.49
N TYR A 93 15.95 -27.20 -6.91
CA TYR A 93 17.37 -26.83 -6.80
C TYR A 93 17.79 -26.58 -5.34
N LEU A 94 16.96 -25.87 -4.56
CA LEU A 94 17.23 -25.57 -3.15
C LEU A 94 17.21 -26.81 -2.23
N ASN A 95 16.44 -27.84 -2.57
CA ASN A 95 16.39 -29.11 -1.80
C ASN A 95 17.42 -30.15 -2.27
N ARG A 96 18.31 -29.83 -3.20
CA ARG A 96 19.31 -30.78 -3.73
C ARG A 96 20.71 -30.62 -3.13
N GLU A 97 20.93 -29.57 -2.34
CA GLU A 97 22.21 -29.26 -1.69
C GLU A 97 22.19 -29.52 -0.17
N VAL A 98 21.24 -30.33 0.31
CA VAL A 98 21.24 -30.95 1.65
C VAL A 98 21.06 -32.45 1.47
#